data_AF-A0A3G9JLR4-F1
#
_entry.id   AF-A0A3G9JLR4-F1
#
_cell.length_a   1.000
_cell.length_b   1.000
_cell.length_c   1.000
_cell.angle_alpha   90.00
_cell.angle_beta   90.00
_cell.angle_gamma   90.00
#
_symmetry.space_group_name_H-M   'P 1'
#
loop_
_entity.id
_entity.type
_entity.pdbx_description
1 polymer ?
#
loop_
_entity_poly.entity_id
_entity_poly.type
_entity_poly.pdbx_seq_one_letter_code
_entity_poly.pdbx_strand_id
1 'polypeptide(L)' 'MPYLPSSSLVPLLGINLMQLYLPLCHTWVIYNNSGDEPHLVAERPFNQQVIIYDSSIWQQITEVAHD' A
#
# COMPACT_ATOMS: atom_id res chain seq x y z
N MET A 1 7.71 -10.34 25.78
CA MET A 1 7.35 -9.82 24.45
C MET A 1 6.77 -8.43 24.65
N PRO A 2 7.48 -7.34 24.32
CA PRO A 2 6.91 -6.02 24.47
C PRO A 2 5.83 -5.84 23.40
N TYR A 3 4.63 -5.46 23.83
CA TYR A 3 3.55 -5.07 22.92
C TYR A 3 3.94 -3.74 22.28
N LEU A 4 4.10 -3.72 20.95
CA LEU A 4 4.18 -2.48 20.20
C LEU A 4 2.76 -1.88 20.11
N PRO A 5 2.58 -0.59 20.42
CA PRO A 5 1.26 0.05 20.32
C PRO A 5 0.80 0.01 18.87
N SER A 6 -0.51 -0.08 18.65
CA SER A 6 -1.13 -0.22 17.32
C SER A 6 -0.70 0.89 16.34
N SER A 7 -0.38 2.08 16.85
CA SER A 7 0.15 3.24 16.12
C SER A 7 1.55 3.01 15.53
N SER A 8 2.34 2.09 16.10
CA SER A 8 3.67 1.71 15.62
C SER A 8 3.65 0.57 14.59
N LEU A 9 2.49 -0.06 14.35
CA LEU A 9 2.35 -1.17 13.39
C LEU A 9 1.89 -0.71 12.00
N VAL A 10 1.19 0.43 11.91
CA VAL A 10 0.74 1.01 10.64
C VAL A 10 1.90 1.32 9.69
N PRO A 11 3.04 1.88 10.15
CA PRO A 11 4.18 2.13 9.27
C PRO A 11 4.83 0.84 8.78
N LEU A 12 4.96 -0.16 9.66
CA LEU A 12 5.55 -1.45 9.34
C LEU A 12 4.73 -2.22 8.29
N LEU A 13 3.40 -2.08 8.30
CA LEU A 13 2.54 -2.68 7.27
C LEU A 13 2.76 -2.03 5.90
N GLY A 14 2.85 -0.71 5.84
CA GLY A 14 3.11 0.06 4.61
C GLY A 14 4.46 -0.27 4.00
N ILE A 15 5.52 -0.29 4.82
CA ILE A 15 6.88 -0.65 4.40
C ILE A 15 6.91 -2.09 3.84
N ASN A 16 6.35 -3.05 4.58
CA ASN A 16 6.34 -4.44 4.14
C ASN A 16 5.57 -4.63 2.83
N LEU A 17 4.42 -3.98 2.68
CA LEU A 17 3.63 -4.02 1.45
C LEU A 17 4.48 -3.51 0.27
N MET A 18 5.00 -2.29 0.38
CA MET A 18 5.69 -1.61 -0.72
C MET A 18 7.03 -2.26 -1.08
N GLN A 19 7.82 -2.69 -0.08
CA GLN A 19 9.19 -3.13 -0.29
C GLN A 19 9.34 -4.65 -0.44
N LEU A 20 8.46 -5.44 0.18
CA LEU A 20 8.57 -6.91 0.17
C LEU A 20 7.51 -7.53 -0.74
N TYR A 21 6.24 -7.16 -0.58
CA TYR A 21 5.15 -7.87 -1.26
C TYR A 21 4.90 -7.39 -2.69
N LEU A 22 4.78 -6.08 -2.93
CA LEU A 22 4.48 -5.55 -4.27
C LEU A 22 5.56 -5.87 -5.33
N PRO A 23 6.87 -5.89 -5.02
CA PRO A 23 7.91 -6.23 -5.99
C PRO A 23 7.91 -7.72 -6.38
N LEU A 24 7.52 -8.61 -5.46
CA LEU A 24 7.45 -10.07 -5.70
C LEU A 24 6.22 -10.45 -6.53
N CYS A 25 5.16 -9.65 -6.46
CA CYS A 25 3.93 -9.88 -7.19
C CYS A 25 4.03 -9.38 -8.65
N HIS A 26 3.74 -10.28 -9.59
CA HIS A 26 3.62 -9.92 -11.02
C HIS A 26 2.37 -9.09 -11.33
N THR A 27 1.34 -9.22 -10.50
CA THR A 27 0.09 -8.47 -10.62
C THR A 27 -0.47 -8.21 -9.25
N TRP A 28 -0.98 -7.00 -9.02
CA TRP A 28 -1.63 -6.62 -7.78
C TRP A 28 -2.58 -5.44 -7.99
N VAL A 29 -3.53 -5.29 -7.09
CA VAL A 29 -4.49 -4.18 -7.07
C VAL A 29 -4.67 -3.72 -5.63
N ILE A 30 -4.68 -2.40 -5.42
CA ILE A 30 -4.81 -1.77 -4.11
C ILE A 30 -6.10 -0.95 -4.11
N TYR A 31 -6.94 -1.23 -3.12
CA TYR A 31 -8.18 -0.52 -2.87
C TYR A 31 -8.12 0.20 -1.52
N ASN A 32 -8.68 1.40 -1.47
CA ASN A 32 -9.03 2.07 -0.24
C ASN A 32 -10.42 1.60 0.21
N ASN A 33 -10.47 0.94 1.35
CA ASN A 33 -11.70 0.43 1.96
C ASN A 33 -12.08 1.20 3.23
N SER A 34 -11.59 2.44 3.40
CA SER A 34 -11.91 3.27 4.56
C SER A 34 -13.29 3.94 4.49
N GLY A 35 -13.90 4.01 3.31
CA GLY A 35 -15.26 4.51 3.10
C GLY A 35 -16.31 3.40 2.99
N ASP A 36 -17.54 3.79 2.63
CA ASP A 36 -18.64 2.83 2.42
C ASP A 36 -18.46 1.96 1.18
N GLU A 37 -17.76 2.48 0.16
CA GLU A 37 -17.44 1.75 -1.06
C GLU A 37 -15.92 1.65 -1.28
N PRO A 38 -15.43 0.50 -1.75
CA PRO A 38 -14.02 0.32 -2.05
C PRO A 38 -13.62 1.16 -3.27
N HIS A 39 -12.62 2.02 -3.10
CA HIS A 39 -12.10 2.87 -4.17
C HIS A 39 -10.75 2.35 -4.66
N LEU A 40 -10.59 2.23 -5.98
CA LEU A 40 -9.34 1.80 -6.58
C LEU A 40 -8.26 2.89 -6.41
N VAL A 41 -7.13 2.52 -5.82
CA VAL A 41 -6.01 3.44 -5.54
C VAL A 41 -4.90 3.26 -6.56
N ALA A 42 -4.43 2.04 -6.74
CA ALA A 42 -3.37 1.72 -7.68
C ALA A 42 -3.44 0.25 -8.10
N GLU A 43 -2.91 -0.07 -9.27
CA GLU A 43 -2.74 -1.45 -9.70
C GLU A 43 -1.46 -1.63 -10.50
N ARG A 44 -0.96 -2.86 -10.52
CA ARG A 44 0.08 -3.31 -11.44
C ARG A 44 -0.49 -4.45 -12.25
N PRO A 45 -0.89 -4.23 -13.51
CA PRO A 45 -1.29 -5.29 -14.41
C PRO A 45 -0.09 -6.13 -14.83
N PHE A 46 -0.33 -7.36 -15.31
CA PHE A 46 0.73 -8.24 -15.77
C PHE A 46 1.57 -7.57 -16.88
N ASN A 47 2.89 -7.54 -16.67
CA ASN A 47 3.86 -6.95 -17.61
C ASN A 47 3.62 -5.45 -17.94
N GLN A 48 2.92 -4.73 -17.08
CA GLN A 48 2.69 -3.28 -17.22
C GLN A 48 3.27 -2.52 -16.02
N GLN A 49 3.46 -1.20 -16.23
CA GLN A 49 3.84 -0.30 -15.15
C GLN A 49 2.68 -0.13 -14.17
N VAL A 50 3.00 0.37 -12.97
CA VAL A 50 1.99 0.70 -11.96
C VAL A 50 1.13 1.83 -12.48
N ILE A 51 -0.19 1.65 -12.42
CA ILE A 51 -1.21 2.64 -12.75
C ILE A 51 -1.74 3.17 -11.41
N ILE A 52 -1.71 4.49 -11.23
CA ILE A 52 -2.16 5.18 -10.02
C ILE A 52 -3.46 5.92 -10.35
N TYR A 53 -4.54 5.59 -9.64
CA TYR A 53 -5.86 6.19 -9.78
C TYR A 53 -6.13 7.25 -8.71
N ASP A 54 -5.67 7.02 -7.48
CA ASP A 54 -5.74 7.99 -6.38
C ASP A 54 -4.32 8.31 -5.87
N SER A 55 -3.77 9.42 -6.34
CA SER A 55 -2.42 9.85 -5.97
C SER A 55 -2.31 10.29 -4.51
N SER A 56 -3.39 10.76 -3.88
CA SER A 56 -3.34 11.24 -2.50
C SER A 56 -3.16 10.09 -1.52
N ILE A 57 -3.92 9.01 -1.71
CA ILE A 57 -3.80 7.81 -0.88
C ILE A 57 -2.51 7.07 -1.21
N TRP A 58 -2.15 7.01 -2.50
CA TRP A 58 -0.88 6.42 -2.92
C TRP A 58 0.31 7.10 -2.24
N GLN A 59 0.35 8.43 -2.22
CA GLN A 59 1.39 9.19 -1.52
C GLN A 59 1.45 8.83 -0.04
N GLN A 60 0.32 8.78 0.68
CA GLN A 60 0.29 8.37 2.08
C GLN A 60 0.86 6.97 2.32
N ILE A 61 0.61 6.01 1.42
CA ILE A 61 1.16 4.64 1.52
C ILE A 61 2.67 4.64 1.24
N THR A 62 3.13 5.42 0.26
CA THR A 62 4.54 5.45 -0.15
C THR A 62 5.44 6.30 0.74
N GLU A 63 4.94 7.39 1.32
CA GLU A 63 5.69 8.26 2.25
C GLU A 63 5.96 7.53 3.56
N VAL A 64 4.97 6.78 4.06
CA VAL A 64 5.12 5.88 5.20
C VAL A 64 6.17 4.78 4.95
N ALA A 65 6.47 4.46 3.69
CA ALA A 65 7.47 3.49 3.32
C ALA A 65 8.89 4.07 3.12
N HIS A 66 9.07 5.39 3.27
CA HIS A 66 10.33 6.11 3.03
C HIS A 66 11.00 6.72 4.28
N ASP A 67 10.32 6.70 5.44
CA ASP A 67 10.89 6.97 6.78
C ASP A 67 11.33 5.66 7.46
#